data_AF-A0A380W2C7-F1
#
_entry.id   AF-A0A380W2C7-F1
#
_cell.length_a   1.000
_cell.length_b   1.000
_cell.length_c   1.000
_cell.angle_alpha   90.00
_cell.angle_beta   90.00
_cell.angle_gamma   90.00
#
_symmetry.space_group_name_H-M   'P 1'
#
loop_
_entity.id
_entity.type
_entity.pdbx_description
1 polymer ?
#
loop_
_entity_poly.entity_id
_entity_poly.type
_entity_poly.pdbx_seq_one_letter_code
_entity_poly.pdbx_strand_id
1 'polypeptide(L)'
;MLDEDGEVKYLLEPEYHGNPISNDGSLVTVDYGYEIYRKISEWADFDVRITRLCDKTHGILGEYTEVIVCKKRSYVRPSAKAETDSGSVSLFQKMRALMGRI
;
A
#
# COMPACT_ATOMS: atom_id res chain seq x y z
N MET A 1 -10.86 23.74 -1.09
CA MET A 1 -10.09 24.43 -2.16
C MET A 1 -9.62 25.76 -1.59
N LEU A 2 -8.58 26.39 -2.12
CA LEU A 2 -8.20 27.75 -1.67
C LEU A 2 -8.97 28.79 -2.49
N ASP A 3 -9.43 29.86 -1.85
CA ASP A 3 -10.01 31.02 -2.54
C ASP A 3 -8.94 32.02 -3.01
N GLU A 4 -9.37 33.18 -3.51
CA GLU A 4 -8.48 34.23 -4.03
C GLU A 4 -7.61 34.87 -2.93
N ASP A 5 -8.04 34.78 -1.68
CA ASP A 5 -7.31 35.27 -0.50
C ASP A 5 -6.39 34.19 0.09
N GLY A 6 -6.44 32.96 -0.44
CA GLY A 6 -5.65 31.83 0.03
C GLY A 6 -6.26 31.07 1.21
N GLU A 7 -7.51 31.38 1.56
CA GLU A 7 -8.23 30.74 2.66
C GLU A 7 -8.95 29.47 2.19
N VAL A 8 -9.18 28.53 3.11
CA VAL A 8 -9.87 27.29 2.79
C VAL A 8 -11.35 27.56 2.55
N LYS A 9 -11.75 27.48 1.28
CA LYS A 9 -13.14 27.42 0.85
C LYS A 9 -13.66 25.98 0.90
N TYR A 10 -14.60 25.75 1.81
CA TYR A 10 -15.36 24.51 1.92
C TYR A 10 -16.50 24.48 0.90
N LEU A 11 -16.64 23.36 0.19
CA LEU A 11 -17.72 23.14 -0.78
C LEU A 11 -18.93 22.42 -0.16
N LEU A 12 -18.70 21.74 0.96
CA LEU A 12 -19.64 20.95 1.77
C LEU A 12 -19.27 21.17 3.24
N GLU A 13 -20.09 20.65 4.16
CA GLU A 13 -19.77 20.63 5.58
C GLU A 13 -18.41 19.91 5.80
N PRO A 14 -17.45 20.52 6.51
CA PRO A 14 -16.12 19.93 6.64
C PRO A 14 -16.08 18.78 7.64
N GLU A 15 -15.42 17.69 7.25
CA GLU A 15 -15.15 16.53 8.11
C GLU A 15 -13.66 16.45 8.45
N TYR A 16 -13.34 15.99 9.66
CA TYR A 16 -11.96 15.89 10.14
C TYR A 16 -11.66 14.52 10.74
N HIS A 17 -10.53 13.93 10.34
CA HIS A 17 -9.94 12.78 11.02
C HIS A 17 -8.86 13.19 12.02
N GLY A 18 -8.47 12.26 12.90
CA GLY A 18 -7.37 12.49 13.83
C GLY A 18 -6.05 12.79 13.10
N ASN A 19 -5.27 13.71 13.67
CA ASN A 19 -4.00 14.14 13.10
C ASN A 19 -2.87 13.86 14.11
N PRO A 20 -1.81 13.12 13.72
CA PRO A 20 -0.71 12.83 14.63
C PRO A 20 0.23 14.03 14.89
N ILE A 21 0.10 15.12 14.12
CA ILE A 21 0.96 16.31 14.21
C ILE A 21 0.34 17.40 15.09
N SER A 22 -0.98 17.61 15.03
CA SER A 22 -1.71 18.60 15.85
C SER A 22 -3.07 18.09 16.30
N ASN A 23 -3.65 18.75 17.30
CA ASN A 23 -4.97 18.41 17.83
C ASN A 23 -6.12 18.96 16.97
N ASP A 24 -5.84 19.67 15.87
CA ASP A 24 -6.85 20.34 15.04
C ASP A 24 -7.49 19.40 14.02
N GLY A 25 -7.02 18.14 13.95
CA GLY A 25 -7.46 17.16 12.97
C GLY A 25 -6.86 17.38 11.58
N SER A 26 -7.30 16.56 10.62
CA SER A 26 -6.94 16.64 9.21
C SER A 26 -8.21 16.65 8.38
N LEU A 27 -8.37 17.69 7.56
CA LEU A 27 -9.54 17.88 6.70
C LEU A 27 -9.68 16.72 5.71
N VAL A 28 -10.86 16.09 5.72
CA VAL A 28 -11.25 15.12 4.70
C VAL A 28 -11.50 15.87 3.39
N THR A 29 -10.80 15.44 2.34
CA THR A 29 -10.89 16.07 1.02
C THR A 29 -11.42 15.14 -0.06
N VAL A 30 -11.51 13.84 0.23
CA VAL A 30 -11.97 12.81 -0.69
C VAL A 30 -12.66 11.69 0.09
N ASP A 31 -13.90 11.39 -0.29
CA ASP A 31 -14.60 10.17 0.12
C ASP A 31 -14.37 9.08 -0.92
N TYR A 32 -13.64 8.04 -0.53
CA TYR A 32 -13.34 6.95 -1.43
C TYR A 32 -14.44 5.90 -1.42
N GLY A 33 -15.04 5.68 -2.59
CA GLY A 33 -15.94 4.55 -2.83
C GLY A 33 -15.20 3.28 -3.26
N TYR A 34 -15.96 2.36 -3.87
CA TYR A 34 -15.44 1.07 -4.37
C TYR A 34 -14.29 1.20 -5.37
N GLU A 35 -14.09 2.35 -6.01
CA GLU A 35 -13.00 2.57 -6.98
C GLU A 35 -11.62 2.83 -6.34
N ILE A 36 -11.53 2.81 -5.01
CA ILE A 36 -10.26 3.03 -4.28
C ILE A 36 -9.13 2.09 -4.72
N TYR A 37 -9.44 0.86 -5.15
CA TYR A 37 -8.41 -0.08 -5.63
C TYR A 37 -7.60 0.48 -6.80
N ARG A 38 -8.21 1.30 -7.66
CA ARG A 38 -7.53 1.96 -8.78
C ARG A 38 -6.52 2.96 -8.27
N LYS A 39 -6.92 3.82 -7.33
CA LYS A 39 -6.05 4.84 -6.74
C LYS A 39 -4.88 4.22 -5.99
N ILE A 40 -5.12 3.16 -5.21
CA ILE A 40 -4.03 2.42 -4.55
C ILE A 40 -3.05 1.85 -5.58
N SER A 41 -3.56 1.26 -6.67
CA SER A 41 -2.72 0.70 -7.75
C SER A 41 -1.96 1.76 -8.54
N GLU A 42 -2.49 2.98 -8.64
CA GLU A 42 -1.84 4.14 -9.26
C GLU A 42 -0.72 4.70 -8.36
N TRP A 43 -0.95 4.77 -7.05
CA TRP A 43 -0.01 5.35 -6.10
C TRP A 43 1.10 4.39 -5.65
N ALA A 44 0.86 3.08 -5.72
CA ALA A 44 1.79 2.07 -5.28
C ALA A 44 1.72 0.80 -6.15
N ASP A 45 2.86 0.11 -6.30
CA ASP A 45 2.98 -1.11 -7.12
C ASP A 45 2.40 -2.35 -6.43
N PHE A 46 1.09 -2.32 -6.21
CA PHE A 46 0.30 -3.41 -5.66
C PHE A 46 -0.56 -4.08 -6.73
N ASP A 47 -0.77 -5.39 -6.59
CA ASP A 47 -1.96 -6.07 -7.11
C ASP A 47 -3.04 -5.93 -6.02
N VAL A 48 -4.06 -5.11 -6.30
CA VAL A 48 -5.09 -4.73 -5.32
C VAL A 48 -6.39 -5.46 -5.63
N ARG A 49 -6.98 -6.06 -4.59
CA ARG A 49 -8.29 -6.75 -4.69
C ARG A 49 -9.18 -6.33 -3.54
N ILE A 50 -10.46 -6.13 -3.83
CA ILE A 50 -11.50 -5.93 -2.82
C ILE A 50 -12.33 -7.21 -2.75
N THR A 51 -12.44 -7.82 -1.57
CA THR A 51 -13.26 -9.00 -1.34
C THR A 51 -14.28 -8.70 -0.26
N ARG A 52 -15.55 -9.00 -0.49
CA ARG A 52 -16.57 -8.90 0.55
C ARG A 52 -16.68 -10.22 1.30
N LEU A 53 -16.61 -10.16 2.64
CA LEU A 53 -16.91 -11.29 3.49
C LEU A 53 -18.42 -11.38 3.72
N CYS A 54 -19.05 -12.38 3.14
CA CYS A 54 -20.49 -12.62 3.26
C CYS A 54 -20.71 -14.10 3.60
N ASP A 55 -21.15 -14.38 4.82
CA ASP A 55 -21.39 -15.73 5.31
C ASP A 55 -22.69 -15.80 6.11
N LYS A 56 -23.73 -16.33 5.47
CA LYS A 56 -25.05 -16.51 6.09
C LYS A 56 -25.04 -17.52 7.23
N THR A 57 -24.18 -18.53 7.16
CA THR A 57 -24.14 -19.62 8.16
C THR A 57 -23.56 -19.15 9.49
N HIS A 58 -22.69 -18.13 9.44
CA HIS A 58 -22.08 -17.49 10.61
C HIS A 58 -22.66 -16.10 10.91
N GLY A 59 -23.73 -15.67 10.21
CA GLY A 59 -24.40 -14.38 10.46
C GLY A 59 -23.64 -13.14 9.96
N ILE A 60 -22.68 -13.28 9.04
CA ILE A 60 -21.87 -12.19 8.50
C ILE A 60 -22.54 -11.63 7.25
N LEU A 61 -23.45 -10.67 7.43
CA LEU A 61 -24.21 -10.01 6.35
C LEU A 61 -24.23 -8.48 6.44
N GLY A 62 -23.42 -7.92 7.34
CA GLY A 62 -23.36 -6.49 7.60
C GLY A 62 -22.81 -5.68 6.42
N GLU A 63 -23.02 -4.38 6.51
CA GLU A 63 -22.30 -3.38 5.73
C GLU A 63 -20.84 -3.32 6.17
N TYR A 64 -19.96 -2.78 5.32
CA TYR A 64 -18.53 -2.60 5.60
C TYR A 64 -17.80 -3.92 5.91
N THR A 65 -18.16 -4.98 5.19
CA THR A 65 -17.53 -6.32 5.27
C THR A 65 -16.48 -6.55 4.19
N GLU A 66 -16.13 -5.50 3.46
CA GLU A 66 -15.12 -5.47 2.43
C GLU A 66 -13.71 -5.44 3.02
N VAL A 67 -12.86 -6.34 2.54
CA VAL A 67 -11.43 -6.39 2.85
C VAL A 67 -10.66 -6.02 1.59
N ILE A 68 -9.78 -5.03 1.71
CA ILE A 68 -8.87 -4.61 0.64
C ILE A 68 -7.53 -5.31 0.84
N VAL A 69 -7.15 -6.16 -0.11
CA VAL A 69 -5.90 -6.90 -0.10
C VAL A 69 -4.93 -6.25 -1.09
N CYS A 70 -3.84 -5.69 -0.57
CA CYS A 70 -2.76 -5.08 -1.36
C CYS A 70 -1.56 -6.03 -1.38
N LYS A 71 -1.37 -6.77 -2.47
CA LYS A 71 -0.23 -7.69 -2.59
C LYS A 71 0.90 -7.01 -3.34
N LYS A 72 2.10 -6.96 -2.74
CA LYS A 72 3.31 -6.49 -3.44
C LYS A 72 3.50 -7.31 -4.71
N ARG A 73 3.64 -6.63 -5.86
CA ARG A 73 3.90 -7.31 -7.12
C ARG A 73 5.20 -8.09 -7.01
N SER A 74 5.15 -9.38 -7.33
CA SER A 74 6.35 -10.21 -7.30
C SER A 74 7.33 -9.66 -8.33
N TYR A 75 8.51 -9.24 -7.89
CA TYR A 75 9.58 -8.89 -8.80
C TYR A 75 9.99 -10.15 -9.55
N VAL A 76 9.53 -10.29 -10.79
CA VAL A 76 10.11 -11.26 -11.70
C VAL A 76 11.51 -10.74 -12.02
N ARG A 77 12.54 -11.38 -11.44
CA ARG A 77 13.92 -11.11 -11.89
C ARG A 77 13.91 -11.36 -13.40
N PRO A 78 14.30 -10.40 -14.25
CA PRO A 78 14.56 -10.70 -15.65
C PRO A 78 15.49 -11.90 -15.67
N SER A 79 15.13 -12.97 -16.38
CA SER A 79 16.06 -14.07 -16.59
C SER A 79 17.31 -13.46 -17.17
N ALA A 80 18.42 -13.54 -16.43
CA ALA A 80 19.71 -13.17 -16.98
C ALA A 80 19.81 -13.89 -18.32
N LYS A 81 20.06 -13.14 -19.40
CA LYS A 81 20.58 -13.79 -20.60
C LYS A 81 21.73 -14.66 -20.11
N ALA A 82 21.77 -15.92 -20.57
CA ALA A 82 22.81 -16.85 -20.19
C ALA A 82 24.16 -16.29 -20.65
N GLU A 83 24.77 -15.44 -19.83
CA GLU A 83 26.17 -15.11 -19.88
C GLU A 83 26.85 -16.28 -19.20
N THR A 84 27.36 -17.17 -20.04
CA THR A 84 28.41 -18.10 -19.66
C THR A 84 29.57 -17.28 -19.14
N ASP A 85 29.64 -17.09 -17.83
CA ASP A 85 30.92 -16.81 -17.19
C ASP A 85 31.07 -17.58 -15.89
N SER A 86 32.11 -18.40 -15.89
CA SER A 86 32.44 -19.38 -14.89
C SER A 86 32.96 -18.68 -13.63
N GLY A 87 32.19 -18.74 -12.55
CA GLY A 87 32.73 -18.52 -11.20
C GLY A 87 31.90 -17.63 -10.29
N SER A 88 30.74 -18.10 -9.85
CA SER A 88 30.03 -17.48 -8.72
C SER A 88 30.22 -18.31 -7.45
N VAL A 89 31.23 -17.94 -6.66
CA VAL A 89 31.32 -18.39 -5.26
C VAL A 89 30.22 -17.70 -4.46
N SER A 90 29.41 -18.49 -3.76
CA SER A 90 28.24 -18.04 -3.00
C SER A 90 28.59 -16.97 -1.97
N LEU A 91 27.70 -15.97 -1.81
CA LEU A 91 27.79 -14.93 -0.78
C LEU A 91 27.91 -15.52 0.64
N PHE A 92 27.35 -16.72 0.86
CA PHE A 92 27.49 -17.48 2.10
C PHE A 92 28.94 -17.95 2.35
N GLN A 93 29.70 -18.29 1.30
CA GLN A 93 31.13 -18.61 1.43
C GLN A 93 31.97 -17.37 1.75
N LYS A 94 31.60 -16.19 1.24
CA LYS A 94 32.27 -14.92 1.57
C LYS A 94 32.01 -14.48 3.02
N MET A 95 30.81 -14.69 3.55
CA MET A 95 30.48 -14.33 4.94
C MET A 95 31.15 -15.24 5.99
N ARG A 96 31.36 -16.53 5.66
CA ARG A 96 32.03 -17.47 6.58
C ARG A 96 33.52 -17.16 6.78
N ALA A 97 34.18 -16.56 5.78
CA ALA A 97 35.57 -16.14 5.88
C ALA A 97 35.79 -14.92 6.79
N LEU A 98 34.75 -14.12 7.03
CA LEU A 98 34.85 -12.91 7.85
C LEU A 98 34.62 -13.17 9.35
N MET A 99 33.88 -14.22 9.72
CA MET A 99 33.60 -14.56 11.13
C MET A 99 34.56 -15.60 11.74
N GLY A 100 35.53 -16.14 10.97
CA GLY A 100 36.51 -17.11 11.46
C GLY A 100 37.85 -16.51 11.93
N ARG A 101 37.92 -15.19 12.09
CA ARG A 101 39.12 -14.47 12.56
C ARG A 101 38.76 -13.54 13.72
N ILE A 102 38.43 -14.14 14.86
CA ILE A 102 38.67 -13.59 16.20
C ILE A 102 39.24 -14.74 17.03
#